data_AF-A0A7I7NIX5-F1
#
_entry.id   AF-A0A7I7NIX5-F1
#
_cell.length_a   1.000
_cell.length_b   1.000
_cell.length_c   1.000
_cell.angle_alpha   90.00
_cell.angle_beta   90.00
_cell.angle_gamma   90.00
#
_symmetry.space_group_name_H-M   'P 1'
#
loop_
_entity.id
_entity.type
_entity.pdbx_description
1 polymer ?
#
loop_
_entity_poly.entity_id
_entity_poly.type
_entity_poly.pdbx_seq_one_letter_code
_entity_poly.pdbx_strand_id
1 'polypeptide(L)'
;MAAGAGWYASAEAANASLLQSVEHQALALVNAPTETLLGRPLIGNGANATTPGGRGADGGLLYGSGGNGAAGGPGQAGGAGGNAGWFGNGGAGGAGGAGAPGGNGGSGGQLVGNGGAGGNGGPAVAGINGGNPGPGGLGGKAGLIGVAGSPGQIGTAVTPPPPPSGGTSSGEFSPYVDMTLWPQFDYAGAISDGRIEAVTLGFVVSDAQGNPSWGT
;
A
#
# COMPACT_ATOMS: atom_id res chain seq x y z
N MET A 1 -54.58 4.42 -22.55
CA MET A 1 -54.03 3.05 -22.48
C MET A 1 -52.60 3.11 -21.93
N ALA A 2 -52.40 2.97 -20.62
CA ALA A 2 -51.06 2.93 -20.01
C ALA A 2 -50.96 1.91 -18.85
N ALA A 3 -52.05 1.23 -18.52
CA ALA A 3 -52.11 0.31 -17.38
C ALA A 3 -51.74 -1.15 -17.73
N GLY A 4 -51.57 -1.53 -19.01
CA GLY A 4 -51.22 -2.92 -19.38
C GLY A 4 -49.72 -3.20 -19.46
N ALA A 5 -48.92 -2.22 -19.91
CA ALA A 5 -47.47 -2.38 -20.09
C ALA A 5 -46.70 -2.43 -18.77
N GLY A 6 -47.19 -1.74 -17.72
CA GLY A 6 -46.58 -1.76 -16.39
C GLY A 6 -46.75 -3.09 -15.65
N TRP A 7 -47.76 -3.90 -16.01
CA TRP A 7 -48.04 -5.19 -15.37
C TRP A 7 -47.22 -6.34 -15.97
N TYR A 8 -46.90 -6.28 -17.26
CA TYR A 8 -45.95 -7.20 -17.87
C TYR A 8 -44.52 -6.92 -17.40
N ALA A 9 -44.13 -5.64 -17.31
CA ALA A 9 -42.82 -5.27 -16.75
C ALA A 9 -42.70 -5.61 -15.26
N SER A 10 -43.78 -5.44 -14.47
CA SER A 10 -43.77 -5.86 -13.06
C SER A 10 -43.84 -7.37 -12.88
N ALA A 11 -44.49 -8.12 -13.79
CA ALA A 11 -44.48 -9.57 -13.79
C ALA A 11 -43.11 -10.15 -14.14
N GLU A 12 -42.39 -9.58 -15.10
CA GLU A 12 -41.00 -9.96 -15.40
C GLU A 12 -40.05 -9.61 -14.26
N ALA A 13 -40.20 -8.43 -13.65
CA ALA A 13 -39.40 -8.04 -12.48
C ALA A 13 -39.71 -8.92 -11.25
N ALA A 14 -40.97 -9.27 -11.02
CA ALA A 14 -41.41 -10.19 -9.98
C ALA A 14 -40.91 -11.62 -10.24
N ASN A 15 -40.96 -12.11 -11.49
CA ASN A 15 -40.41 -13.42 -11.83
C ASN A 15 -38.88 -13.46 -11.72
N ALA A 16 -38.18 -12.39 -12.11
CA ALA A 16 -36.73 -12.29 -11.99
C ALA A 16 -36.30 -12.26 -10.51
N SER A 17 -37.00 -11.49 -9.67
CA SER A 17 -36.76 -11.46 -8.23
C SER A 17 -37.12 -12.77 -7.54
N LEU A 18 -38.17 -13.46 -7.99
CA LEU A 18 -38.46 -14.82 -7.55
C LEU A 18 -37.36 -15.79 -7.95
N LEU A 19 -36.88 -15.77 -9.19
CA LEU A 19 -35.76 -16.62 -9.62
C LEU A 19 -34.49 -16.33 -8.81
N GLN A 20 -34.14 -15.06 -8.61
CA GLN A 20 -32.99 -14.67 -7.77
C GLN A 20 -33.16 -15.15 -6.33
N SER A 21 -34.37 -15.08 -5.77
CA SER A 21 -34.63 -15.56 -4.42
C SER A 21 -34.50 -17.09 -4.31
N VAL A 22 -34.95 -17.83 -5.32
CA VAL A 22 -34.80 -19.29 -5.40
C VAL A 22 -33.33 -19.69 -5.58
N GLU A 23 -32.57 -18.96 -6.39
CA GLU A 23 -31.12 -19.16 -6.54
C GLU A 23 -30.37 -18.92 -5.22
N HIS A 24 -30.71 -17.83 -4.52
CA HIS A 24 -30.13 -17.52 -3.23
C HIS A 24 -30.47 -18.58 -2.18
N GLN A 25 -31.72 -19.08 -2.18
CA GLN A 25 -32.16 -20.16 -1.29
C GLN A 25 -31.50 -21.50 -1.62
N ALA A 26 -31.30 -21.82 -2.90
CA ALA A 26 -30.60 -23.03 -3.33
C ALA A 26 -29.12 -23.00 -2.91
N LEU A 27 -28.44 -21.88 -3.12
CA LEU A 27 -27.06 -21.68 -2.65
C LEU A 27 -26.97 -21.75 -1.12
N ALA A 28 -27.92 -21.13 -0.41
CA ALA A 28 -28.00 -21.21 1.05
C ALA A 28 -28.21 -22.66 1.53
N LEU A 29 -29.03 -23.46 0.86
CA LEU A 29 -29.25 -24.86 1.22
C LEU A 29 -28.03 -25.75 0.96
N VAL A 30 -27.29 -25.49 -0.13
CA VAL A 30 -26.03 -26.18 -0.44
C VAL A 30 -24.91 -25.78 0.53
N ASN A 31 -24.86 -24.52 0.94
CA ASN A 31 -23.86 -24.01 1.86
C ASN A 31 -24.19 -24.26 3.33
N ALA A 32 -25.47 -24.43 3.70
CA ALA A 32 -25.90 -24.55 5.10
C ALA A 32 -25.18 -25.67 5.88
N PRO A 33 -24.96 -26.88 5.32
CA PRO A 33 -24.20 -27.91 6.02
C PRO A 33 -22.76 -27.47 6.30
N THR A 34 -22.07 -26.85 5.34
CA THR A 34 -20.65 -26.50 5.49
C THR A 34 -20.40 -25.19 6.22
N GLU A 35 -21.30 -24.21 6.11
CA GLU A 35 -21.31 -23.00 6.95
C GLU A 35 -21.44 -23.41 8.42
N THR A 36 -22.38 -24.33 8.71
CA THR A 36 -22.62 -24.81 10.08
C THR A 36 -21.47 -25.66 10.62
N LEU A 37 -20.82 -26.48 9.78
CA LEU A 37 -19.76 -27.39 10.21
C LEU A 37 -18.35 -26.78 10.18
N LEU A 38 -18.07 -25.88 9.24
CA LEU A 38 -16.73 -25.41 8.90
C LEU A 38 -16.61 -23.87 8.88
N GLY A 39 -17.70 -23.15 9.17
CA GLY A 39 -17.73 -21.68 9.22
C GLY A 39 -17.48 -21.01 7.87
N ARG A 40 -17.62 -21.75 6.76
CA ARG A 40 -17.35 -21.28 5.40
C ARG A 40 -18.35 -21.86 4.41
N PRO A 41 -18.75 -21.08 3.38
CA PRO A 41 -19.62 -21.58 2.35
C PRO A 41 -18.88 -22.62 1.50
N LEU A 42 -19.61 -23.61 0.97
CA LEU A 42 -19.05 -24.56 0.02
C LEU A 42 -18.78 -23.86 -1.32
N ILE A 43 -19.70 -23.00 -1.74
CA ILE A 43 -19.68 -22.22 -2.96
C ILE A 43 -19.98 -20.76 -2.63
N GLY A 44 -19.10 -19.85 -3.03
CA GLY A 44 -19.31 -18.41 -2.88
C GLY A 44 -18.01 -17.63 -2.90
N ASN A 45 -18.02 -16.39 -3.41
CA ASN A 45 -16.86 -15.53 -3.30
C ASN A 45 -16.74 -14.96 -1.89
N GLY A 46 -15.50 -14.73 -1.46
CA GLY A 46 -15.22 -14.02 -0.21
C GLY A 46 -15.61 -12.55 -0.34
N ALA A 47 -16.20 -12.02 0.72
CA ALA A 47 -16.52 -10.59 0.81
C ALA A 47 -15.25 -9.73 0.80
N ASN A 48 -15.26 -8.65 0.04
CA ASN A 48 -14.23 -7.63 0.11
C ASN A 48 -14.29 -6.93 1.48
N ALA A 49 -13.14 -6.62 2.06
CA ALA A 49 -13.10 -5.82 3.25
C ALA A 49 -13.48 -4.36 2.94
N THR A 50 -14.23 -3.75 3.86
CA THR A 50 -14.64 -2.35 3.78
C THR A 50 -14.01 -1.49 4.87
N THR A 51 -13.65 -2.09 6.00
CA THR A 51 -12.94 -1.41 7.09
C THR A 51 -11.48 -1.17 6.71
N PRO A 52 -10.90 0.03 6.93
CA PRO A 52 -9.50 0.30 6.61
C PRO A 52 -8.53 -0.74 7.18
N GLY A 53 -7.63 -1.24 6.33
CA GLY A 53 -6.68 -2.32 6.64
C GLY A 53 -7.33 -3.69 6.89
N GLY A 54 -8.65 -3.80 6.73
CA GLY A 54 -9.39 -5.05 6.91
C GLY A 54 -9.00 -6.09 5.86
N ARG A 55 -8.89 -7.35 6.29
CA ARG A 55 -8.60 -8.49 5.42
C ARG A 55 -9.86 -8.90 4.65
N GLY A 56 -9.72 -9.14 3.34
CA GLY A 56 -10.79 -9.74 2.54
C GLY A 56 -11.11 -11.15 3.01
N ALA A 57 -12.39 -11.51 3.04
CA ALA A 57 -12.82 -12.83 3.48
C ALA A 57 -12.39 -13.91 2.49
N ASP A 58 -12.20 -15.12 2.98
CA ASP A 58 -11.85 -16.26 2.11
C ASP A 58 -13.05 -16.68 1.26
N GLY A 59 -12.79 -17.15 0.05
CA GLY A 59 -13.79 -17.76 -0.82
C GLY A 59 -14.30 -19.09 -0.29
N GLY A 60 -15.33 -19.62 -0.93
CA GLY A 60 -15.94 -20.90 -0.60
C GLY A 60 -14.96 -22.06 -0.73
N LEU A 61 -15.22 -23.14 0.00
CA LEU A 61 -14.33 -24.28 0.10
C LEU A 61 -14.09 -24.94 -1.26
N LEU A 62 -15.13 -25.19 -2.05
CA LEU A 62 -14.99 -25.80 -3.37
C LEU A 62 -14.81 -24.76 -4.46
N TYR A 63 -15.71 -23.79 -4.54
CA TYR A 63 -15.69 -22.78 -5.60
C TYR A 63 -15.89 -21.39 -5.02
N GLY A 64 -14.95 -20.49 -5.30
CA GLY A 64 -15.04 -19.13 -4.82
C GLY A 64 -13.69 -18.43 -4.84
N SER A 65 -13.67 -17.22 -5.38
CA SER A 65 -12.51 -16.35 -5.28
C SER A 65 -12.49 -15.69 -3.90
N GLY A 66 -11.30 -15.43 -3.36
CA GLY A 66 -11.15 -14.65 -2.14
C GLY A 66 -11.50 -13.18 -2.35
N GLY A 67 -11.98 -12.53 -1.30
CA GLY A 67 -12.29 -11.10 -1.32
C GLY A 67 -11.02 -10.24 -1.26
N ASN A 68 -11.09 -9.03 -1.79
CA ASN A 68 -9.99 -8.07 -1.73
C ASN A 68 -9.83 -7.50 -0.31
N GLY A 69 -8.59 -7.27 0.09
CA GLY A 69 -8.25 -6.51 1.29
C GLY A 69 -8.55 -5.02 1.09
N ALA A 70 -8.93 -4.34 2.17
CA ALA A 70 -9.19 -2.92 2.15
C ALA A 70 -7.88 -2.11 2.20
N ALA A 71 -7.88 -0.93 1.61
CA ALA A 71 -6.77 0.00 1.78
C ALA A 71 -6.61 0.39 3.26
N GLY A 72 -5.37 0.61 3.70
CA GLY A 72 -5.06 1.10 5.05
C GLY A 72 -5.42 2.56 5.23
N GLY A 73 -5.84 2.95 6.43
CA GLY A 73 -5.90 4.36 6.83
C GLY A 73 -4.50 4.97 7.02
N PRO A 74 -4.37 6.27 7.36
CA PRO A 74 -3.07 6.92 7.56
C PRO A 74 -2.17 6.15 8.54
N GLY A 75 -0.94 5.83 8.12
CA GLY A 75 0.02 5.04 8.92
C GLY A 75 -0.36 3.56 9.13
N GLN A 76 -1.48 3.10 8.57
CA GLN A 76 -1.97 1.74 8.70
C GLN A 76 -1.62 0.90 7.47
N ALA A 77 -1.25 -0.35 7.69
CA ALA A 77 -1.03 -1.30 6.61
C ALA A 77 -2.31 -1.56 5.80
N GLY A 78 -2.11 -1.88 4.52
CA GLY A 78 -3.18 -2.42 3.69
C GLY A 78 -3.62 -3.81 4.16
N GLY A 79 -4.90 -4.11 4.03
CA GLY A 79 -5.45 -5.40 4.41
C GLY A 79 -5.02 -6.51 3.45
N ALA A 80 -4.83 -7.72 3.96
CA ALA A 80 -4.54 -8.86 3.11
C ALA A 80 -5.76 -9.25 2.25
N GLY A 81 -5.51 -9.79 1.06
CA GLY A 81 -6.54 -10.45 0.28
C GLY A 81 -6.94 -11.81 0.88
N GLY A 82 -8.20 -12.19 0.68
CA GLY A 82 -8.73 -13.50 1.05
C GLY A 82 -8.22 -14.60 0.13
N ASN A 83 -8.12 -15.82 0.66
CA ASN A 83 -7.73 -16.99 -0.12
C ASN A 83 -8.94 -17.62 -0.80
N ALA A 84 -8.74 -18.23 -1.97
CA ALA A 84 -9.71 -19.15 -2.56
C ALA A 84 -9.63 -20.55 -1.93
N GLY A 85 -10.63 -21.39 -2.22
CA GLY A 85 -10.70 -22.79 -1.79
C GLY A 85 -10.01 -23.76 -2.74
N TRP A 86 -10.76 -24.67 -3.35
CA TRP A 86 -10.25 -25.62 -4.36
C TRP A 86 -10.16 -24.98 -5.75
N PHE A 87 -11.17 -24.19 -6.12
CA PHE A 87 -11.25 -23.43 -7.37
C PHE A 87 -11.55 -21.96 -7.08
N GLY A 88 -10.81 -21.06 -7.72
CA GLY A 88 -11.03 -19.62 -7.61
C GLY A 88 -9.73 -18.84 -7.50
N ASN A 89 -9.79 -17.52 -7.66
CA ASN A 89 -8.60 -16.68 -7.57
C ASN A 89 -8.44 -16.11 -6.16
N GLY A 90 -7.20 -15.87 -5.75
CA GLY A 90 -6.94 -15.13 -4.52
C GLY A 90 -7.36 -13.66 -4.66
N GLY A 91 -7.85 -13.08 -3.57
CA GLY A 91 -8.17 -11.66 -3.51
C GLY A 91 -6.90 -10.81 -3.52
N ALA A 92 -6.99 -9.60 -4.08
CA ALA A 92 -5.89 -8.65 -4.04
C ALA A 92 -5.67 -8.10 -2.62
N GLY A 93 -4.42 -7.80 -2.28
CA GLY A 93 -4.09 -7.04 -1.08
C GLY A 93 -4.43 -5.55 -1.25
N GLY A 94 -4.86 -4.90 -0.18
CA GLY A 94 -5.15 -3.47 -0.14
C GLY A 94 -3.87 -2.62 -0.13
N ALA A 95 -3.94 -1.39 -0.63
CA ALA A 95 -2.82 -0.46 -0.55
C ALA A 95 -2.53 -0.02 0.90
N GLY A 96 -1.27 0.23 1.22
CA GLY A 96 -0.87 0.81 2.51
C GLY A 96 -1.23 2.29 2.60
N GLY A 97 -1.56 2.78 3.80
CA GLY A 97 -1.63 4.21 4.08
C GLY A 97 -0.24 4.84 4.17
N ALA A 98 -0.14 6.16 4.31
CA ALA A 98 1.13 6.90 4.31
C ALA A 98 2.25 6.21 5.11
N GLY A 99 3.39 5.94 4.46
CA GLY A 99 4.56 5.26 5.04
C GLY A 99 4.37 3.79 5.43
N ALA A 100 3.17 3.22 5.25
CA ALA A 100 2.78 1.90 5.73
C ALA A 100 2.79 0.85 4.60
N PRO A 101 3.02 -0.43 4.93
CA PRO A 101 3.12 -1.48 3.94
C PRO A 101 1.78 -1.78 3.25
N GLY A 102 1.86 -2.21 1.99
CA GLY A 102 0.72 -2.80 1.29
C GLY A 102 0.36 -4.18 1.85
N GLY A 103 -0.90 -4.58 1.70
CA GLY A 103 -1.39 -5.88 2.13
C GLY A 103 -0.95 -6.99 1.17
N ASN A 104 -0.75 -8.20 1.68
CA ASN A 104 -0.41 -9.34 0.82
C ASN A 104 -1.63 -9.83 0.02
N GLY A 105 -1.40 -10.34 -1.18
CA GLY A 105 -2.42 -11.02 -1.97
C GLY A 105 -2.77 -12.41 -1.41
N GLY A 106 -4.03 -12.82 -1.60
CA GLY A 106 -4.54 -14.13 -1.19
C GLY A 106 -4.09 -15.27 -2.11
N SER A 107 -4.14 -16.52 -1.63
CA SER A 107 -3.90 -17.69 -2.48
C SER A 107 -5.00 -17.85 -3.53
N GLY A 108 -4.61 -18.26 -4.74
CA GLY A 108 -5.51 -18.96 -5.65
C GLY A 108 -5.94 -20.32 -5.11
N GLY A 109 -6.96 -20.90 -5.73
CA GLY A 109 -7.53 -22.18 -5.34
C GLY A 109 -6.53 -23.31 -5.58
N GLN A 110 -6.60 -24.37 -4.79
CA GLN A 110 -5.58 -25.43 -4.79
C GLN A 110 -5.37 -26.08 -6.16
N LEU A 111 -6.44 -26.30 -6.94
CA LEU A 111 -6.35 -26.93 -8.26
C LEU A 111 -6.27 -25.91 -9.38
N VAL A 112 -7.21 -24.97 -9.42
CA VAL A 112 -7.23 -23.91 -10.45
C VAL A 112 -7.47 -22.57 -9.78
N GLY A 113 -6.54 -21.65 -10.00
CA GLY A 113 -6.62 -20.33 -9.41
C GLY A 113 -5.32 -19.55 -9.47
N ASN A 114 -5.42 -18.30 -9.87
CA ASN A 114 -4.33 -17.35 -9.77
C ASN A 114 -4.22 -16.83 -8.33
N GLY A 115 -2.99 -16.54 -7.90
CA GLY A 115 -2.76 -15.79 -6.68
C GLY A 115 -3.21 -14.33 -6.85
N GLY A 116 -3.71 -13.73 -5.78
CA GLY A 116 -4.06 -12.31 -5.78
C GLY A 116 -2.82 -11.42 -5.80
N ALA A 117 -2.90 -10.26 -6.43
CA ALA A 117 -1.79 -9.30 -6.40
C ALA A 117 -1.56 -8.76 -4.97
N GLY A 118 -0.32 -8.45 -4.63
CA GLY A 118 0.02 -7.67 -3.45
C GLY A 118 -0.39 -6.21 -3.61
N GLY A 119 -0.81 -5.57 -2.52
CA GLY A 119 -1.14 -4.15 -2.51
C GLY A 119 0.12 -3.29 -2.53
N ASN A 120 0.04 -2.11 -3.14
CA ASN A 120 1.15 -1.17 -3.14
C ASN A 120 1.40 -0.61 -1.73
N GLY A 121 2.65 -0.30 -1.42
CA GLY A 121 3.00 0.44 -0.22
C GLY A 121 2.50 1.88 -0.27
N GLY A 122 2.24 2.46 0.89
CA GLY A 122 1.75 3.82 0.96
C GLY A 122 2.83 4.87 0.68
N PRO A 123 2.45 6.04 0.17
CA PRO A 123 3.39 7.09 -0.18
C PRO A 123 4.14 7.59 1.05
N ALA A 124 5.34 8.09 0.84
CA ALA A 124 6.08 8.78 1.87
C ALA A 124 5.37 10.08 2.28
N VAL A 125 5.39 10.39 3.59
CA VAL A 125 4.88 11.64 4.14
C VAL A 125 5.84 12.11 5.23
N ALA A 126 6.20 13.40 5.22
CA ALA A 126 7.08 13.97 6.23
C ALA A 126 6.50 13.75 7.64
N GLY A 127 7.34 13.29 8.57
CA GLY A 127 6.93 12.98 9.94
C GLY A 127 6.24 11.62 10.14
N ILE A 128 6.01 10.83 9.08
CA ILE A 128 5.51 9.45 9.17
C ILE A 128 6.59 8.49 8.69
N ASN A 129 6.91 7.47 9.50
CA ASN A 129 7.93 6.44 9.18
C ASN A 129 9.25 7.02 8.64
N GLY A 130 9.75 8.10 9.25
CA GLY A 130 10.99 8.77 8.83
C GLY A 130 10.92 9.51 7.48
N GLY A 131 9.73 9.68 6.90
CA GLY A 131 9.58 10.21 5.53
C GLY A 131 9.84 9.15 4.46
N ASN A 132 9.88 7.87 4.82
CA ASN A 132 10.08 6.77 3.88
C ASN A 132 8.73 6.27 3.36
N PRO A 133 8.66 5.83 2.08
CA PRO A 133 7.49 5.15 1.57
C PRO A 133 7.35 3.76 2.20
N GLY A 134 6.12 3.27 2.26
CA GLY A 134 5.85 1.90 2.67
C GLY A 134 6.30 0.89 1.60
N PRO A 135 6.71 -0.32 2.00
CA PRO A 135 6.97 -1.40 1.05
C PRO A 135 5.66 -1.95 0.47
N GLY A 136 5.73 -2.52 -0.73
CA GLY A 136 4.60 -3.27 -1.30
C GLY A 136 4.36 -4.59 -0.58
N GLY A 137 3.13 -5.07 -0.65
CA GLY A 137 2.74 -6.39 -0.15
C GLY A 137 3.18 -7.51 -1.10
N LEU A 138 3.35 -8.71 -0.57
CA LEU A 138 3.69 -9.88 -1.39
C LEU A 138 2.49 -10.30 -2.25
N GLY A 139 2.79 -10.82 -3.44
CA GLY A 139 1.80 -11.50 -4.25
C GLY A 139 1.35 -12.83 -3.65
N GLY A 140 0.14 -13.24 -4.00
CA GLY A 140 -0.44 -14.51 -3.60
C GLY A 140 0.13 -15.70 -4.37
N LYS A 141 0.13 -16.86 -3.74
CA LYS A 141 0.47 -18.15 -4.35
C LYS A 141 -0.64 -18.60 -5.31
N ALA A 142 -0.28 -19.25 -6.39
CA ALA A 142 -1.22 -19.90 -7.30
C ALA A 142 -1.59 -21.31 -6.85
N GLY A 143 -2.64 -21.87 -7.48
CA GLY A 143 -2.93 -23.30 -7.48
C GLY A 143 -2.02 -24.11 -8.38
N LEU A 144 -2.35 -25.41 -8.51
CA LEU A 144 -1.69 -26.31 -9.46
C LEU A 144 -1.74 -25.79 -10.90
N ILE A 145 -2.88 -25.21 -11.31
CA ILE A 145 -3.07 -24.51 -12.56
C ILE A 145 -3.37 -23.05 -12.25
N GLY A 146 -2.37 -22.18 -12.44
CA GLY A 146 -2.53 -20.74 -12.25
C GLY A 146 -1.19 -20.01 -12.25
N VAL A 147 -1.29 -18.69 -12.17
CA VAL A 147 -0.14 -17.79 -12.08
C VAL A 147 -0.12 -17.12 -10.70
N ALA A 148 1.06 -17.02 -10.10
CA ALA A 148 1.22 -16.33 -8.84
C ALA A 148 0.90 -14.84 -9.00
N GLY A 149 0.36 -14.23 -7.96
CA GLY A 149 0.09 -12.82 -7.95
C GLY A 149 1.39 -12.02 -8.00
N SER A 150 1.37 -10.89 -8.69
CA SER A 150 2.49 -9.95 -8.67
C SER A 150 2.63 -9.31 -7.29
N PRO A 151 3.86 -9.02 -6.82
CA PRO A 151 4.06 -8.22 -5.63
C PRO A 151 3.61 -6.77 -5.88
N GLY A 152 3.19 -6.10 -4.81
CA GLY A 152 2.90 -4.68 -4.80
C GLY A 152 4.18 -3.87 -4.95
N GLN A 153 4.04 -2.66 -5.50
CA GLN A 153 5.14 -1.73 -5.63
C GLN A 153 5.42 -1.02 -4.29
N ILE A 154 6.64 -0.53 -4.12
CA ILE A 154 6.96 0.43 -3.05
C ILE A 154 6.12 1.70 -3.24
N GLY A 155 5.80 2.37 -2.14
CA GLY A 155 5.14 3.67 -2.20
C GLY A 155 6.02 4.73 -2.87
N THR A 156 5.38 5.79 -3.36
CA THR A 156 6.10 6.91 -3.96
C THR A 156 6.90 7.66 -2.91
N ALA A 157 8.20 7.90 -3.16
CA ALA A 157 9.04 8.69 -2.28
C ALA A 157 8.58 10.16 -2.25
N VAL A 158 8.83 10.85 -1.13
CA VAL A 158 8.83 12.32 -1.13
C VAL A 158 10.07 12.72 -1.91
N THR A 159 9.88 13.37 -3.05
CA THR A 159 10.96 14.19 -3.59
C THR A 159 11.19 15.28 -2.56
N PRO A 160 12.38 15.39 -1.94
CA PRO A 160 12.67 16.56 -1.11
C PRO A 160 12.39 17.81 -1.95
N PRO A 161 11.89 18.90 -1.34
CA PRO A 161 11.81 20.16 -2.07
C PRO A 161 13.19 20.41 -2.68
N PRO A 162 13.27 20.82 -3.96
CA PRO A 162 14.55 21.18 -4.53
C PRO A 162 15.22 22.18 -3.58
N PRO A 163 16.55 22.08 -3.36
CA PRO A 163 17.24 23.07 -2.55
C PRO A 163 16.84 24.46 -3.04
N PRO A 164 16.68 25.45 -2.12
CA PRO A 164 16.36 26.80 -2.53
C PRO A 164 17.34 27.21 -3.62
N SER A 165 16.85 27.87 -4.68
CA SER A 165 17.63 28.31 -5.83
C SER A 165 18.57 29.48 -5.47
N GLY A 166 19.35 29.33 -4.39
CA GLY A 166 20.50 30.15 -4.05
C GLY A 166 21.75 29.38 -4.42
N GLY A 167 22.39 29.79 -5.51
CA GLY A 167 23.39 28.99 -6.21
C GLY A 167 24.69 28.75 -5.44
N THR A 168 25.21 27.54 -5.60
CA THR A 168 26.58 27.31 -6.05
C THR A 168 26.50 26.30 -7.19
N SER A 169 27.28 26.51 -8.24
CA SER A 169 27.29 25.62 -9.40
C SER A 169 27.75 24.22 -8.98
N SER A 170 27.14 23.19 -9.56
CA SER A 170 27.56 21.79 -9.45
C SER A 170 29.07 21.66 -9.67
N GLY A 171 29.83 21.38 -8.60
CA GLY A 171 31.27 21.13 -8.66
C GLY A 171 32.14 21.93 -7.70
N GLU A 172 31.60 22.91 -6.98
CA GLU A 172 32.38 23.74 -6.06
C GLU A 172 32.74 22.97 -4.77
N PHE A 173 34.04 22.72 -4.56
CA PHE A 173 34.57 22.06 -3.35
C PHE A 173 34.71 23.10 -2.23
N SER A 174 33.82 23.03 -1.24
CA SER A 174 33.81 23.93 -0.09
C SER A 174 34.13 23.20 1.22
N PRO A 175 35.41 23.04 1.60
CA PRO A 175 35.79 22.31 2.81
C PRO A 175 35.31 23.02 4.08
N TYR A 176 35.10 22.24 5.14
CA TYR A 176 34.74 22.74 6.46
C TYR A 176 35.95 23.33 7.19
N VAL A 177 35.78 24.53 7.75
CA VAL A 177 36.76 25.18 8.63
C VAL A 177 36.14 25.31 10.01
N ASP A 178 36.79 24.71 11.01
CA ASP A 178 36.42 24.87 12.42
C ASP A 178 36.89 26.24 12.93
N MET A 179 35.92 27.12 13.20
CA MET A 179 36.20 28.49 13.62
C MET A 179 36.76 28.59 15.04
N THR A 180 36.61 27.56 15.87
CA THR A 180 37.15 27.57 17.25
C THR A 180 38.64 27.28 17.33
N LEU A 181 39.19 26.73 16.25
CA LEU A 181 40.61 26.38 16.12
C LEU A 181 41.39 27.42 15.31
N TRP A 182 40.83 28.61 15.06
CA TRP A 182 41.45 29.62 14.22
C TRP A 182 42.64 30.34 14.91
N PRO A 183 43.78 30.57 14.22
CA PRO A 183 44.13 30.13 12.87
C PRO A 183 44.93 28.82 12.87
N GLN A 184 44.45 27.81 12.13
CA GLN A 184 45.22 26.58 11.83
C GLN A 184 45.43 26.36 10.33
N PHE A 185 44.74 27.11 9.47
CA PHE A 185 44.73 26.94 8.02
C PHE A 185 45.19 28.22 7.31
N ASP A 186 46.15 28.10 6.40
CA ASP A 186 46.57 29.19 5.52
C ASP A 186 45.58 29.36 4.34
N TYR A 187 44.50 30.06 4.63
CA TYR A 187 43.45 30.34 3.64
C TYR A 187 43.93 31.20 2.48
N ALA A 188 44.82 32.16 2.77
CA ALA A 188 45.37 33.04 1.75
C ALA A 188 46.23 32.26 0.74
N GLY A 189 47.07 31.34 1.22
CA GLY A 189 47.83 30.42 0.39
C GLY A 189 46.93 29.53 -0.48
N ALA A 190 45.91 28.92 0.11
CA ALA A 190 45.01 28.00 -0.59
C ALA A 190 44.17 28.66 -1.71
N ILE A 191 43.74 29.92 -1.52
CA ILE A 191 43.10 30.71 -2.58
C ILE A 191 44.11 31.04 -3.69
N SER A 192 45.33 31.43 -3.32
CA SER A 192 46.34 31.84 -4.30
C SER A 192 46.77 30.69 -5.23
N ASP A 193 46.69 29.45 -4.76
CA ASP A 193 46.94 28.23 -5.55
C ASP A 193 45.73 27.79 -6.39
N GLY A 194 44.59 28.49 -6.32
CA GLY A 194 43.37 28.16 -7.07
C GLY A 194 42.71 26.85 -6.64
N ARG A 195 43.00 26.37 -5.42
CA ARG A 195 42.56 25.06 -4.92
C ARG A 195 41.21 25.09 -4.21
N ILE A 196 40.80 26.26 -3.74
CA ILE A 196 39.58 26.48 -2.95
C ILE A 196 38.98 27.83 -3.36
N GLU A 197 37.73 27.81 -3.81
CA GLU A 197 36.98 29.02 -4.21
C GLU A 197 35.97 29.45 -3.14
N ALA A 198 35.52 28.51 -2.29
CA ALA A 198 34.65 28.77 -1.16
C ALA A 198 34.99 27.83 0.02
N VAL A 199 34.61 28.23 1.24
CA VAL A 199 34.72 27.40 2.45
C VAL A 199 33.42 27.44 3.23
N THR A 200 33.11 26.35 3.93
CA THR A 200 32.00 26.29 4.86
C THR A 200 32.53 26.53 6.26
N LEU A 201 32.16 27.65 6.89
CA LEU A 201 32.55 27.95 8.26
C LEU A 201 31.65 27.19 9.23
N GLY A 202 32.25 26.41 10.13
CA GLY A 202 31.52 25.61 11.11
C GLY A 202 32.15 25.67 12.51
N PHE A 203 31.41 25.38 13.59
CA PHE A 203 29.95 25.25 13.66
C PHE A 203 29.33 26.44 14.39
N VAL A 204 28.15 26.86 13.93
CA VAL A 204 27.29 27.78 14.69
C VAL A 204 26.43 26.93 15.65
N VAL A 205 26.49 27.25 16.93
CA VAL A 205 25.68 26.64 18.00
C VAL A 205 24.80 27.71 18.67
N SER A 206 23.90 27.29 19.55
CA SER A 206 23.20 28.21 20.45
C SER A 206 24.01 28.43 21.73
N ASP A 207 24.21 29.70 22.14
CA ASP A 207 24.75 30.03 23.45
C ASP A 207 23.72 29.76 24.58
N ALA A 208 24.12 30.00 25.84
CA ALA A 208 23.25 29.82 27.01
C ALA A 208 22.00 30.73 27.00
N GLN A 209 21.97 31.76 26.16
CA GLN A 209 20.88 32.69 25.95
C GLN A 209 20.07 32.38 24.68
N GLY A 210 20.44 31.33 23.93
CA GLY A 210 19.80 30.91 22.69
C GLY A 210 20.23 31.68 21.45
N ASN A 211 21.23 32.56 21.54
CA ASN A 211 21.73 33.31 20.38
C ASN A 211 22.72 32.46 19.57
N PRO A 212 22.81 32.66 18.24
CA PRO A 212 23.81 31.99 17.43
C PRO A 212 25.23 32.46 17.83
N SER A 213 26.10 31.49 18.13
CA SER A 213 27.49 31.69 18.50
C SER A 213 28.39 30.65 17.84
N TRP A 214 29.70 30.89 17.77
CA TRP A 214 30.64 29.84 17.36
C TRP A 214 30.78 28.81 18.48
N GLY A 215 30.69 27.52 18.13
CA GLY A 215 30.64 26.43 19.10
C GLY A 215 31.97 26.14 19.78
N THR A 216 32.20 26.74 20.95
CA THR A 216 33.30 26.43 21.88
C THR A 216 33.12 25.10 22.60
#